data_AF-A0A2S7US27-F1
#
_entry.id   AF-A0A2S7US27-F1
#
_cell.length_a   1.000
_cell.length_b   1.000
_cell.length_c   1.000
_cell.angle_alpha   90.00
_cell.angle_beta   90.00
_cell.angle_gamma   90.00
#
_symmetry.space_group_name_H-M   'P 1'
#
loop_
_entity.id
_entity.type
_entity.pdbx_description
1 polymer ?
#
loop_
_entity_poly.entity_id
_entity_poly.type
_entity_poly.pdbx_seq_one_letter_code
_entity_poly.pdbx_strand_id
1 'polypeptide(L)' 'MKKLLLIAPFALLLTACGTPSVDDMVEDQELLAEVSLECTKLMMEGKDTNTEECKNAALAQQKVVENMTKGLMDQLGN' A
#
# COMPACT_ATOMS: atom_id res chain seq x y z
N MET A 1 24.66 38.17 -19.44
CA MET A 1 24.83 37.11 -18.41
C MET A 1 23.54 36.29 -18.36
N LYS A 2 23.58 35.02 -18.78
CA LYS A 2 22.44 34.07 -18.73
C LYS A 2 22.95 32.79 -18.07
N LYS A 3 22.69 32.61 -16.78
CA LYS A 3 22.96 31.37 -16.04
C LYS A 3 21.97 31.23 -14.88
N LEU A 4 20.71 30.89 -15.19
CA LEU A 4 19.73 30.47 -14.20
C LEU A 4 18.71 29.54 -14.88
N LEU A 5 19.15 28.36 -15.34
CA LEU A 5 18.24 27.31 -15.82
C LEU A 5 18.85 25.93 -15.56
N LEU A 6 19.13 25.58 -14.30
CA LEU A 6 19.45 24.19 -13.93
C LEU A 6 19.05 23.94 -12.48
N ILE A 7 17.77 24.13 -12.16
CA ILE A 7 17.17 23.54 -10.97
C ILE A 7 15.82 22.98 -11.42
N ALA A 8 15.84 21.74 -11.92
CA ALA A 8 14.63 20.97 -12.16
C ALA A 8 14.80 19.61 -11.45
N PRO A 9 13.73 19.09 -10.84
CA PRO A 9 13.80 18.46 -9.53
C PRO A 9 14.13 16.97 -9.66
N PHE A 10 15.21 16.54 -9.00
CA PHE A 10 15.49 15.13 -8.72
C PHE A 10 14.42 14.45 -7.83
N ALA A 11 13.40 15.20 -7.37
CA ALA A 11 12.34 14.71 -6.49
C ALA A 11 11.28 13.83 -7.18
N LEU A 12 11.30 13.68 -8.51
CA LEU A 12 10.36 12.83 -9.24
C LEU A 12 10.92 11.45 -9.63
N LEU A 13 12.15 11.12 -9.22
CA LEU A 13 12.81 9.86 -9.59
C LEU A 13 12.64 8.74 -8.56
N LEU A 14 11.87 8.94 -7.48
CA LEU A 14 11.67 7.94 -6.42
C LEU A 14 10.31 7.23 -6.44
N THR A 15 9.41 7.53 -7.37
CA THR A 15 8.13 6.81 -7.50
C THR A 15 8.22 5.56 -8.39
N ALA A 16 9.43 5.03 -8.56
CA ALA A 16 9.70 3.83 -9.37
C ALA A 16 9.90 2.59 -8.49
N CYS A 17 9.03 2.39 -7.52
CA CYS A 17 8.64 1.06 -7.06
C CYS A 17 7.17 0.97 -7.43
N GLY A 18 6.82 0.07 -8.36
CA GLY A 18 5.43 -0.05 -8.82
C GLY A 18 4.47 -0.30 -7.65
N THR A 19 3.20 0.06 -7.83
CA THR A 19 2.12 -0.24 -6.88
C THR A 19 2.22 -1.69 -6.39
N PRO A 20 2.42 -1.93 -5.09
CA PRO A 20 2.47 -3.28 -4.54
C PRO A 20 1.22 -4.07 -4.91
N SER A 21 1.39 -5.34 -5.31
CA SER A 21 0.24 -6.19 -5.60
C SER A 21 -0.42 -6.67 -4.31
N VAL A 22 -1.67 -7.12 -4.41
CA VAL A 22 -2.40 -7.69 -3.27
C VAL A 22 -1.65 -8.88 -2.67
N ASP A 23 -1.05 -9.73 -3.51
CA ASP A 23 -0.39 -10.95 -3.05
C ASP A 23 0.94 -10.63 -2.34
N ASP A 24 1.71 -9.66 -2.85
CA ASP A 24 2.94 -9.21 -2.18
C ASP A 24 2.66 -8.71 -0.76
N MET A 25 1.56 -7.99 -0.56
CA MET A 25 1.14 -7.49 0.75
C MET A 25 0.54 -8.56 1.67
N VAL A 26 -0.02 -9.64 1.12
CA VAL A 26 -0.47 -10.78 1.95
C VAL A 26 0.72 -11.59 2.43
N GLU A 27 1.78 -11.69 1.62
CA GLU A 27 3.01 -12.40 1.96
C GLU A 27 3.92 -11.56 2.88
N ASP A 28 3.95 -10.24 2.68
CA ASP A 28 4.74 -9.29 3.47
C ASP A 28 3.83 -8.35 4.30
N GLN A 29 3.70 -8.69 5.57
CA GLN A 29 2.89 -7.93 6.53
C GLN A 29 3.51 -6.57 6.90
N GLU A 30 4.83 -6.40 6.74
CA GLU A 30 5.51 -5.12 6.95
C GLU A 30 5.14 -4.16 5.81
N LEU A 31 5.20 -4.65 4.57
CA LEU A 31 4.76 -3.91 3.38
C LEU A 31 3.28 -3.52 3.47
N LEU A 32 2.40 -4.43 3.92
CA LEU A 32 0.98 -4.11 4.13
C LEU A 32 0.80 -3.00 5.18
N ALA A 33 1.56 -3.04 6.27
CA ALA A 33 1.49 -2.04 7.32
C ALA A 33 1.96 -0.66 6.83
N GLU A 34 3.04 -0.61 6.06
CA GLU A 34 3.56 0.61 5.46
C GLU A 34 2.54 1.26 4.52
N VAL A 35 2.01 0.49 3.56
CA VAL A 35 1.01 1.00 2.60
C VAL A 35 -0.27 1.44 3.34
N SER A 36 -0.69 0.70 4.35
CA SER A 36 -1.87 1.06 5.17
C SER A 36 -1.66 2.37 5.94
N LEU A 37 -0.45 2.59 6.50
CA LEU A 37 -0.09 3.83 7.18
C LEU A 37 -0.04 5.01 6.20
N GLU A 38 0.48 4.80 5.00
CA GLU A 38 0.49 5.82 3.95
C GLU A 38 -0.93 6.21 3.53
N CYS A 39 -1.81 5.23 3.29
CA CYS A 39 -3.22 5.49 2.98
C CYS A 39 -3.94 6.24 4.11
N THR A 40 -3.64 5.90 5.37
CA THR A 40 -4.18 6.61 6.54
C THR A 40 -3.67 8.05 6.60
N LYS A 41 -2.39 8.26 6.30
CA LYS A 41 -1.79 9.60 6.22
C LYS A 41 -2.44 10.44 5.11
N LEU A 42 -2.63 9.88 3.91
CA LEU A 42 -3.33 10.56 2.82
C LEU A 42 -4.75 10.96 3.24
N MET A 43 -5.47 10.06 3.92
CA MET A 43 -6.81 10.36 4.46
C MET A 43 -6.79 11.53 5.45
N MET A 44 -5.84 11.53 6.40
CA MET A 44 -5.70 12.62 7.39
C MET A 44 -5.32 13.95 6.75
N GLU A 45 -4.53 13.91 5.67
CA GLU A 45 -4.18 15.08 4.87
C GLU A 45 -5.31 15.54 3.93
N GLY A 46 -6.46 14.85 3.93
CA GLY A 46 -7.59 15.15 3.03
C GLY A 46 -7.29 14.85 1.56
N LYS A 47 -6.28 14.02 1.29
CA LYS A 47 -5.89 13.59 -0.06
C LYS A 47 -6.70 12.38 -0.49
N ASP A 48 -6.71 12.15 -1.80
CA ASP A 48 -7.41 11.01 -2.38
C ASP A 48 -6.78 9.68 -1.92
N THR A 49 -7.61 8.79 -1.41
CA THR A 49 -7.26 7.42 -1.03
C THR A 49 -7.82 6.40 -2.02
N ASN A 50 -8.45 6.84 -3.11
CA ASN A 50 -8.96 5.99 -4.18
C ASN A 50 -7.86 5.53 -5.15
N THR A 51 -6.61 5.44 -4.68
CA THR A 51 -5.45 4.98 -5.43
C THR A 51 -5.46 3.45 -5.54
N GLU A 52 -4.74 2.91 -6.53
CA GLU A 52 -4.59 1.45 -6.67
C GLU A 52 -3.88 0.84 -5.45
N GLU A 53 -2.90 1.53 -4.86
CA GLU A 53 -2.19 1.08 -3.66
C GLU A 53 -3.12 0.89 -2.47
N CYS A 54 -3.96 1.89 -2.18
CA CYS A 54 -4.91 1.80 -1.05
C CYS A 54 -6.01 0.76 -1.29
N LYS A 55 -6.44 0.58 -2.54
CA LYS A 55 -7.37 -0.50 -2.91
C LYS A 55 -6.72 -1.86 -2.71
N ASN A 56 -5.49 -2.03 -3.17
CA ASN A 56 -4.76 -3.29 -3.05
C ASN A 56 -4.50 -3.62 -1.57
N ALA A 57 -4.14 -2.63 -0.75
CA ALA A 57 -3.95 -2.81 0.69
C ALA A 57 -5.25 -3.24 1.38
N ALA A 58 -6.38 -2.63 1.04
CA ALA A 58 -7.68 -3.03 1.58
C ALA A 58 -8.05 -4.48 1.20
N LEU A 59 -7.80 -4.87 -0.05
CA LEU A 59 -8.01 -6.24 -0.52
C LEU A 59 -7.06 -7.25 0.16
N ALA A 60 -5.81 -6.86 0.40
CA ALA A 60 -4.84 -7.69 1.11
C ALA A 60 -5.27 -7.93 2.57
N GLN A 61 -5.70 -6.88 3.29
CA GLN A 61 -6.28 -7.01 4.63
C GLN A 61 -7.47 -7.97 4.64
N GLN A 62 -8.37 -7.85 3.65
CA GLN A 62 -9.51 -8.75 3.51
C GLN A 62 -9.07 -10.21 3.34
N LYS A 63 -8.11 -10.48 2.44
CA LYS A 63 -7.57 -11.84 2.24
C LYS A 63 -6.95 -12.42 3.50
N VAL A 64 -6.20 -11.63 4.27
CA VAL A 64 -5.61 -12.07 5.54
C VAL A 64 -6.70 -12.51 6.51
N VAL A 65 -7.75 -11.70 6.68
CA VAL A 65 -8.88 -12.02 7.57
C VAL A 65 -9.65 -13.26 7.10
N GLU A 66 -9.90 -13.38 5.80
CA GLU A 66 -10.56 -14.55 5.21
C GLU A 66 -9.75 -15.83 5.46
N ASN A 67 -8.43 -15.78 5.28
CA ASN A 67 -7.54 -16.92 5.52
C ASN A 67 -7.50 -17.31 7.00
N MET A 68 -7.44 -16.34 7.91
CA MET A 68 -7.54 -16.58 9.35
C MET A 68 -8.88 -17.22 9.73
N THR A 69 -9.98 -16.72 9.17
CA THR A 69 -11.33 -17.22 9.46
C THR A 69 -11.51 -18.65 8.95
N LYS A 70 -11.03 -18.96 7.73
CA LYS A 70 -11.00 -20.32 7.18
C LYS A 70 -10.19 -21.26 8.08
N GLY A 71 -8.96 -20.87 8.44
CA GLY A 71 -8.11 -21.68 9.31
C GLY A 71 -8.69 -21.90 10.71
N LEU A 72 -9.46 -20.95 11.24
CA LEU A 72 -10.19 -21.12 12.50
C LEU A 72 -11.39 -22.06 12.34
N MET A 73 -12.14 -21.94 11.24
CA MET A 73 -13.30 -22.79 10.96
C MET A 73 -12.88 -24.25 10.76
N ASP A 74 -11.76 -24.48 10.07
CA ASP A 74 -11.18 -25.82 9.88
C ASP A 74 -10.74 -26.46 11.21
N GLN A 75 -10.28 -25.66 12.18
CA GLN A 75 -9.93 -26.13 13.53
C GLN A 75 -11.15 -26.43 14.40
N LEU A 76 -12.28 -25.77 14.17
CA LEU A 76 -13.52 -25.96 14.95
C LEU A 76 -14.43 -27.04 14.37
N GLY A 77 -14.26 -27.40 13.09
CA GLY A 77 -15.05 -28.38 12.37
C GLY A 77 -14.52 -29.83 12.42
N ASN A 78 -13.44 -30.09 13.16
CA ASN A 78 -12.80 -31.40 13.28
C ASN A 78 -12.79 -31.89 14.73
#